data_AF-A0A4R6MGS3-F1
#
_entry.id   AF-A0A4R6MGS3-F1
#
_cell.length_a   1.000
_cell.length_b   1.000
_cell.length_c   1.000
_cell.angle_alpha   90.00
_cell.angle_beta   90.00
_cell.angle_gamma   90.00
#
_symmetry.space_group_name_H-M   'P 1'
#
loop_
_entity.id
_entity.type
_entity.pdbx_description
1 polymer ?
#
loop_
_entity_poly.entity_id
_entity_poly.type
_entity_poly.pdbx_seq_one_letter_code
_entity_poly.pdbx_strand_id
1 'polypeptide(L)'
;MCLLALCSLSSYAQDKTTLTKDETVNYLGRKIKEIVGHYRKPNGYNERLYFENTTVSYSDNLLIIDTKRKNLLVDNNNCGYYELGNTVSFNPKDIVEIKYEGKNESEPVGVIKVIFTSQVCKEILNAYGYKMQNNNGTCYDWRNTDHQEFSKKEILIPFLASDSTNFTKIKKALEHLRDLCKAEDDPFGE
;
A
#
# COMPACT_ATOMS: atom_id res chain seq x y z
N MET A 1 -58.59 -10.20 33.27
CA MET A 1 -57.26 -10.84 33.40
C MET A 1 -56.48 -10.54 32.12
N CYS A 2 -55.51 -9.63 32.20
CA CYS A 2 -54.63 -9.26 31.09
C CYS A 2 -53.56 -10.34 30.89
N LEU A 3 -53.46 -10.90 29.68
CA LEU A 3 -52.28 -11.64 29.26
C LEU A 3 -51.30 -10.68 28.59
N LEU A 4 -50.17 -10.47 29.25
CA LEU A 4 -49.00 -9.75 28.74
C LEU A 4 -48.38 -10.54 27.58
N ALA A 5 -48.42 -9.98 26.38
CA ALA A 5 -47.58 -10.40 25.26
C ALA A 5 -46.18 -9.82 25.49
N LEU A 6 -45.27 -10.64 26.02
CA LEU A 6 -43.84 -10.32 26.10
C LEU A 6 -43.24 -10.47 24.70
N CYS A 7 -43.07 -9.35 24.01
CA CYS A 7 -42.22 -9.24 22.83
C CYS A 7 -40.77 -9.53 23.22
N SER A 8 -40.31 -10.76 22.97
CA SER A 8 -38.89 -11.10 22.98
C SER A 8 -38.21 -10.47 21.76
N LEU A 9 -37.83 -9.20 21.89
CA LEU A 9 -36.81 -8.59 21.05
C LEU A 9 -35.47 -9.23 21.41
N SER A 10 -35.17 -10.38 20.79
CA SER A 10 -33.80 -10.87 20.72
C SER A 10 -33.03 -9.89 19.82
N SER A 11 -32.47 -8.87 20.47
CA SER A 11 -31.43 -8.02 19.89
C SER A 11 -30.27 -8.93 19.50
N TYR A 12 -30.18 -9.25 18.21
CA TYR A 12 -28.94 -9.73 17.63
C TYR A 12 -27.99 -8.53 17.57
N ALA A 13 -27.35 -8.23 18.69
CA ALA A 13 -26.03 -7.64 18.64
C ALA A 13 -25.13 -8.68 17.96
N GLN A 14 -25.09 -8.65 16.62
CA GLN A 14 -23.99 -9.29 15.91
C GLN A 14 -22.75 -8.50 16.31
N ASP A 15 -22.00 -9.02 17.27
CA ASP A 15 -20.60 -8.71 17.46
C ASP A 15 -19.89 -9.01 16.14
N LYS A 16 -19.91 -8.03 15.23
CA LYS A 16 -18.90 -7.95 14.19
C LYS A 16 -17.62 -7.69 14.94
N THR A 17 -16.86 -8.75 15.24
CA THR A 17 -15.50 -8.66 15.72
C THR A 17 -14.79 -7.63 14.85
N THR A 18 -14.59 -6.45 15.41
CA THR A 18 -14.00 -5.34 14.68
C THR A 18 -12.52 -5.69 14.53
N LEU A 19 -12.01 -5.65 13.30
CA LEU A 19 -10.63 -6.03 13.03
C LEU A 19 -9.69 -5.17 13.87
N THR A 20 -8.68 -5.78 14.48
CA THR A 20 -7.62 -5.08 15.19
C THR A 20 -6.72 -4.31 14.22
N LYS A 21 -5.83 -3.45 14.75
CA LYS A 21 -4.82 -2.77 13.94
C LYS A 21 -3.95 -3.77 13.18
N ASP A 22 -3.45 -4.80 13.85
CA ASP A 22 -2.59 -5.82 13.23
C ASP A 22 -3.32 -6.61 12.15
N GLU A 23 -4.59 -6.98 12.38
CA GLU A 23 -5.41 -7.66 11.38
C GLU A 23 -5.65 -6.78 10.15
N THR A 24 -5.84 -5.48 10.36
CA THR A 24 -6.05 -4.49 9.31
C THR A 24 -4.79 -4.25 8.49
N VAL A 25 -3.62 -4.14 9.14
CA VAL A 25 -2.31 -4.02 8.50
C VAL A 25 -2.00 -5.28 7.69
N ASN A 26 -2.24 -6.47 8.25
CA ASN A 26 -2.07 -7.73 7.53
C ASN A 26 -3.01 -7.84 6.32
N TYR A 27 -4.26 -7.38 6.45
CA TYR A 27 -5.19 -7.31 5.34
C TYR A 27 -4.71 -6.37 4.23
N LEU A 28 -4.27 -5.16 4.58
CA LEU A 28 -3.67 -4.19 3.65
C LEU A 28 -2.46 -4.79 2.93
N GLY A 29 -1.56 -5.43 3.68
CA GLY A 29 -0.39 -6.11 3.14
C GLY A 29 -0.75 -7.16 2.09
N ARG A 30 -1.70 -8.05 2.40
CA ARG A 30 -2.17 -9.07 1.43
C ARG A 30 -2.73 -8.43 0.17
N LYS A 31 -3.59 -7.41 0.31
CA LYS A 31 -4.27 -6.76 -0.81
C LYS A 31 -3.32 -5.98 -1.71
N ILE A 32 -2.39 -5.22 -1.13
CA ILE A 32 -1.41 -4.45 -1.89
C ILE A 32 -0.42 -5.40 -2.58
N LYS A 33 -0.01 -6.50 -1.93
CA LYS A 33 0.91 -7.50 -2.50
C LYS A 33 0.37 -8.20 -3.76
N GLU A 34 -0.93 -8.13 -4.04
CA GLU A 34 -1.52 -8.65 -5.29
C GLU A 34 -0.95 -8.00 -6.55
N ILE A 35 -0.28 -6.83 -6.45
CA ILE A 35 0.40 -6.21 -7.59
C ILE A 35 1.68 -6.93 -8.02
N VAL A 36 2.26 -7.80 -7.18
CA VAL A 36 3.53 -8.47 -7.48
C VAL A 36 3.39 -9.32 -8.76
N GLY A 37 4.35 -9.17 -9.67
CA GLY A 37 4.33 -9.78 -11.00
C GLY A 37 3.60 -8.95 -12.08
N HIS A 38 2.84 -7.93 -11.68
CA HIS A 38 2.21 -6.98 -12.61
C HIS A 38 3.12 -5.76 -12.84
N TYR A 39 2.78 -4.92 -13.82
CA TYR A 39 3.59 -3.75 -14.18
C TYR A 39 2.79 -2.46 -14.24
N ARG A 40 3.53 -1.35 -14.19
CA ARG A 40 3.09 -0.01 -14.59
C ARG A 40 4.21 0.68 -15.37
N LYS A 41 3.88 1.55 -16.32
CA LYS A 41 4.85 2.47 -16.92
C LYS A 41 4.89 3.75 -16.08
N PRO A 42 6.04 4.13 -15.53
CA PRO A 42 6.18 5.42 -14.87
C PRO A 42 5.93 6.56 -15.87
N ASN A 43 5.36 7.66 -15.40
CA ASN A 43 5.15 8.84 -16.24
C ASN A 43 6.48 9.30 -16.85
N GLY A 44 6.52 9.47 -18.18
CA GLY A 44 7.71 9.88 -18.92
C GLY A 44 8.64 8.74 -19.35
N TYR A 45 8.33 7.48 -19.01
CA TYR A 45 9.11 6.32 -19.42
C TYR A 45 8.29 5.38 -20.30
N ASN A 46 8.92 4.83 -21.35
CA ASN A 46 8.29 3.84 -22.22
C ASN A 46 8.36 2.41 -21.67
N GLU A 47 9.25 2.19 -20.70
CA GLU A 47 9.55 0.89 -20.12
C GLU A 47 8.53 0.49 -19.05
N ARG A 48 8.24 -0.82 -19.01
CA ARG A 48 7.42 -1.41 -17.96
C ARG A 48 8.28 -1.58 -16.72
N LEU A 49 7.79 -1.13 -15.57
CA LEU A 49 8.35 -1.51 -14.29
C LEU A 49 7.41 -2.50 -13.61
N TYR A 50 7.88 -3.73 -13.44
CA TYR A 50 7.19 -4.80 -12.75
C TYR A 50 7.38 -4.66 -11.24
N PHE A 51 6.33 -4.92 -10.47
CA PHE A 51 6.41 -5.01 -9.01
C PHE A 51 7.02 -6.35 -8.62
N GLU A 52 8.21 -6.32 -8.02
CA GLU A 52 8.91 -7.52 -7.58
C GLU A 52 8.49 -7.90 -6.16
N ASN A 53 8.40 -6.91 -5.27
CA ASN A 53 8.00 -7.13 -3.89
C ASN A 53 7.30 -5.89 -3.34
N THR A 54 6.30 -6.11 -2.50
CA THR A 54 5.69 -5.06 -1.68
C THR A 54 5.38 -5.60 -0.31
N THR A 55 5.81 -4.87 0.72
CA THR A 55 5.53 -5.17 2.13
C THR A 55 4.80 -4.01 2.78
N VAL A 56 3.93 -4.34 3.73
CA VAL A 56 3.22 -3.38 4.56
C VAL A 56 3.47 -3.79 6.00
N SER A 57 3.92 -2.85 6.81
CA SER A 57 4.20 -3.06 8.23
C SER A 57 3.75 -1.86 9.05
N TYR A 58 3.68 -2.02 10.37
CA TYR A 58 3.30 -0.96 11.29
C TYR A 58 4.27 -0.95 12.47
N SER A 59 4.94 0.16 12.68
CA SER A 59 5.91 0.35 13.77
C SER A 59 5.89 1.81 14.20
N ASP A 60 6.05 2.08 15.50
CA ASP A 60 6.16 3.44 16.04
C ASP A 60 5.02 4.38 15.59
N ASN A 61 3.80 3.84 15.54
CA ASN A 61 2.59 4.51 15.06
C ASN A 61 2.61 4.92 13.57
N LEU A 62 3.54 4.39 12.79
CA LEU A 62 3.66 4.62 11.36
C LEU A 62 3.28 3.35 10.58
N LEU A 63 2.41 3.51 9.60
CA LEU A 63 2.25 2.53 8.54
C LEU A 63 3.39 2.72 7.54
N ILE A 64 4.12 1.64 7.26
CA ILE A 64 5.26 1.61 6.36
C ILE A 64 4.91 0.71 5.17
N ILE A 65 5.06 1.24 3.96
CA ILE A 65 4.85 0.53 2.70
C ILE A 65 6.16 0.56 1.92
N ASP A 66 6.80 -0.59 1.78
CA ASP A 66 8.01 -0.74 0.97
C ASP A 66 7.64 -1.41 -0.34
N THR A 67 7.95 -0.77 -1.45
CA THR A 67 7.66 -1.25 -2.79
C THR A 67 8.93 -1.31 -3.61
N LYS A 68 9.15 -2.46 -4.22
CA LYS A 68 10.30 -2.74 -5.07
C LYS A 68 9.84 -3.03 -6.50
N ARG A 69 10.40 -2.32 -7.47
CA ARG A 69 10.08 -2.47 -8.89
C ARG A 69 11.32 -2.68 -9.74
N LYS A 70 11.18 -3.43 -10.84
CA LYS A 70 12.26 -3.74 -11.79
C LYS A 70 11.78 -3.61 -13.23
N ASN A 71 12.68 -3.24 -14.14
CA ASN A 71 12.32 -3.09 -15.55
C ASN A 71 12.13 -4.42 -16.31
N LEU A 72 12.61 -5.53 -15.74
CA LEU A 72 12.36 -6.88 -16.23
C LEU A 72 12.06 -7.82 -15.06
N LEU A 73 11.12 -8.75 -15.26
CA LEU A 73 11.00 -9.94 -14.41
C LEU A 73 12.22 -10.83 -14.71
N VAL A 74 12.85 -11.38 -13.68
CA VAL A 74 14.04 -12.22 -13.84
C VAL A 74 13.65 -13.51 -14.56
N ASP A 75 13.82 -13.52 -15.88
CA ASP A 75 13.66 -14.71 -16.73
C ASP A 75 14.96 -14.91 -17.54
N ASN A 76 15.45 -16.16 -17.59
CA ASN A 76 16.55 -16.59 -18.44
C ASN A 76 17.83 -15.74 -18.33
N ASN A 77 18.40 -15.58 -17.13
CA ASN A 77 19.65 -14.84 -16.89
C ASN A 77 19.61 -13.35 -17.23
N ASN A 78 18.46 -12.75 -17.58
CA ASN A 78 18.34 -11.31 -17.77
C ASN A 78 17.86 -10.64 -16.48
N CYS A 79 18.72 -9.83 -15.88
CA CYS A 79 18.45 -9.23 -14.57
C CYS A 79 17.85 -7.83 -14.62
N GLY A 80 17.52 -7.36 -15.82
CA GLY A 80 17.24 -5.94 -16.03
C GLY A 80 18.48 -5.09 -15.82
N TYR A 81 18.29 -3.78 -15.86
CA TYR A 81 19.35 -2.80 -15.65
C TYR A 81 18.95 -1.71 -14.65
N TYR A 82 17.70 -1.77 -14.17
CA TYR A 82 17.12 -0.73 -13.36
C TYR A 82 16.15 -1.29 -12.32
N GLU A 83 16.36 -0.89 -11.08
CA GLU A 83 15.52 -1.23 -9.93
C GLU A 83 15.16 0.04 -9.16
N LEU A 84 13.91 0.12 -8.69
CA LEU A 84 13.41 1.19 -7.86
C LEU A 84 12.89 0.64 -6.54
N GLY A 85 13.46 1.11 -5.45
CA GLY A 85 12.88 1.02 -4.12
C GLY A 85 12.10 2.29 -3.80
N ASN A 86 10.89 2.14 -3.26
CA ASN A 86 10.11 3.22 -2.68
C ASN A 86 9.63 2.79 -1.29
N THR A 87 10.03 3.52 -0.26
CA THR A 87 9.53 3.35 1.11
C THR A 87 8.69 4.56 1.47
N VAL A 88 7.45 4.31 1.85
CA VAL A 88 6.52 5.35 2.28
C VAL A 88 6.13 5.08 3.73
N SER A 89 6.25 6.07 4.60
CA SER A 89 5.87 5.96 6.02
C SER A 89 5.05 7.16 6.49
N PHE A 90 3.92 6.90 7.14
CA PHE A 90 3.01 7.93 7.66
C PHE A 90 2.19 7.42 8.83
N ASN A 91 1.69 8.33 9.67
CA ASN A 91 0.71 7.98 10.69
C ASN A 91 -0.70 7.92 10.07
N PRO A 92 -1.43 6.78 10.15
CA PRO A 92 -2.77 6.67 9.58
C PRO A 92 -3.78 7.71 10.09
N LYS A 93 -3.62 8.21 11.32
CA LYS A 93 -4.54 9.21 11.90
C LYS A 93 -4.59 10.51 11.10
N ASP A 94 -3.49 10.84 10.41
CA ASP A 94 -3.32 12.08 9.65
C ASP A 94 -3.95 12.02 8.26
N ILE A 95 -4.52 10.87 7.86
CA ILE A 95 -5.23 10.72 6.59
C ILE A 95 -6.49 11.61 6.61
N VAL A 96 -6.55 12.53 5.64
CA VAL A 96 -7.71 13.39 5.40
C VAL A 96 -8.60 12.78 4.32
N GLU A 97 -8.00 12.28 3.25
CA GLU A 97 -8.75 11.86 2.07
C GLU A 97 -8.07 10.71 1.32
N ILE A 98 -8.86 9.82 0.73
CA ILE A 98 -8.39 8.69 -0.08
C ILE A 98 -9.15 8.69 -1.41
N LYS A 99 -8.43 8.91 -2.51
CA LYS A 99 -8.97 9.01 -3.88
C LYS A 99 -8.50 7.87 -4.76
N TYR A 100 -9.34 7.50 -5.71
CA TYR A 100 -8.91 6.71 -6.87
C TYR A 100 -8.34 7.65 -7.93
N GLU A 101 -7.08 7.44 -8.32
CA GLU A 101 -6.42 8.22 -9.39
C GLU A 101 -6.46 7.52 -10.75
N GLY A 102 -7.09 6.35 -10.85
CA GLY A 102 -7.18 5.63 -12.11
C GLY A 102 -6.07 4.60 -12.33
N LYS A 103 -6.16 3.97 -13.49
CA LYS A 103 -5.13 3.15 -14.13
C LYS A 103 -5.01 3.60 -15.57
N ASN A 104 -3.84 3.48 -16.17
CA ASN A 104 -3.77 3.56 -17.63
C ASN A 104 -4.52 2.35 -18.21
N GLU A 105 -5.28 2.53 -19.28
CA GLU A 105 -6.17 1.48 -19.80
C GLU A 105 -5.44 0.16 -20.09
N SER A 106 -4.21 0.27 -20.61
CA SER A 106 -3.33 -0.86 -20.94
C SER A 106 -2.53 -1.44 -19.77
N GLU A 107 -2.76 -0.97 -18.56
CA GLU A 107 -2.03 -1.37 -17.35
C GLU A 107 -2.92 -2.12 -16.35
N PRO A 108 -2.39 -3.19 -15.72
CA PRO A 108 -3.11 -3.94 -14.68
C PRO A 108 -3.14 -3.21 -13.33
N VAL A 109 -2.24 -2.26 -13.08
CA VAL A 109 -2.06 -1.60 -11.77
C VAL A 109 -2.64 -0.18 -11.77
N GLY A 110 -3.57 0.07 -10.86
CA GLY A 110 -4.12 1.40 -10.56
C GLY A 110 -3.38 2.09 -9.40
N VAL A 111 -3.76 3.33 -9.10
CA VAL A 111 -3.21 4.09 -7.98
C VAL A 111 -4.30 4.63 -7.08
N ILE A 112 -4.07 4.50 -5.78
CA ILE A 112 -4.80 5.20 -4.72
C ILE A 112 -3.95 6.40 -4.31
N LYS A 113 -4.54 7.59 -4.31
CA LYS A 113 -3.94 8.78 -3.72
C LYS A 113 -4.44 8.95 -2.30
N VAL A 114 -3.52 9.01 -1.34
CA VAL A 114 -3.81 9.30 0.07
C VAL A 114 -3.30 10.71 0.36
N ILE A 115 -4.17 11.55 0.93
CA ILE A 115 -3.90 12.96 1.22
C ILE A 115 -3.93 13.17 2.72
N PHE A 116 -2.94 13.92 3.23
CA PHE A 116 -2.74 14.19 4.65
C PHE A 116 -3.01 15.66 5.01
N THR A 117 -3.12 15.91 6.32
CA THR A 117 -3.34 17.25 6.89
C THR A 117 -2.24 18.23 6.51
N SER A 118 -0.98 17.78 6.57
CA SER A 118 0.22 18.56 6.22
C SER A 118 1.30 17.66 5.60
N GLN A 119 2.53 18.16 5.49
CA GLN A 119 3.67 17.38 5.00
C GLN A 119 4.20 16.47 6.14
N VAL A 120 3.44 15.42 6.45
CA VAL A 120 3.72 14.45 7.54
C VAL A 120 4.12 13.08 7.01
N CYS A 121 3.97 12.83 5.72
CA CYS A 121 4.40 11.57 5.13
C CYS A 121 5.85 11.66 4.69
N LYS A 122 6.66 10.67 5.10
CA LYS A 122 8.02 10.50 4.57
C LYS A 122 7.98 9.53 3.38
N GLU A 123 8.63 9.90 2.29
CA GLU A 123 8.88 9.03 1.14
C GLU A 123 10.38 8.97 0.86
N ILE A 124 10.91 7.76 0.69
CA ILE A 124 12.30 7.50 0.35
C ILE A 124 12.32 6.75 -0.97
N LEU A 125 12.94 7.35 -1.98
CA LEU A 125 13.18 6.74 -3.28
C LEU A 125 14.65 6.33 -3.38
N ASN A 126 14.87 5.08 -3.78
CA ASN A 126 16.19 4.57 -4.12
C ASN A 126 16.15 4.05 -5.56
N ALA A 127 17.02 4.56 -6.42
CA ALA A 127 17.23 4.01 -7.75
C ALA A 127 18.54 3.24 -7.78
N TYR A 128 18.50 2.03 -8.30
CA TYR A 128 19.67 1.19 -8.45
C TYR A 128 19.92 0.91 -9.92
N GLY A 129 21.14 1.23 -10.35
CA GLY A 129 21.67 0.87 -11.65
C GLY A 129 22.48 -0.42 -11.54
N TYR A 130 22.32 -1.26 -12.56
CA TYR A 130 23.13 -2.46 -12.71
C TYR A 130 24.49 -2.16 -13.36
N LYS A 131 25.55 -2.85 -12.91
CA LYS A 131 26.89 -2.69 -13.48
C LYS A 131 27.45 -3.90 -14.24
N MET A 132 27.27 -5.16 -13.80
CA MET A 132 28.00 -6.31 -14.40
C MET A 132 27.29 -7.67 -14.29
N GLN A 133 27.26 -8.43 -15.41
CA GLN A 133 26.78 -9.82 -15.49
C GLN A 133 27.97 -10.78 -15.56
N ASN A 134 28.00 -11.84 -14.74
CA ASN A 134 28.99 -12.89 -14.94
C ASN A 134 28.56 -13.83 -16.07
N ASN A 135 29.50 -14.65 -16.54
CA ASN A 135 29.27 -15.60 -17.63
C ASN A 135 28.20 -16.68 -17.31
N ASN A 136 27.84 -16.84 -16.04
CA ASN A 136 26.79 -17.78 -15.60
C ASN A 136 25.41 -17.12 -15.55
N GLY A 137 25.30 -15.85 -15.95
CA GLY A 137 24.06 -15.10 -15.88
C GLY A 137 23.68 -14.64 -14.48
N THR A 138 24.55 -14.81 -13.49
CA THR A 138 24.37 -14.27 -12.15
C THR A 138 24.68 -12.78 -12.15
N CYS A 139 23.77 -12.01 -11.57
CA CYS A 139 23.83 -10.56 -11.55
C CYS A 139 24.25 -10.08 -10.17
N TYR A 140 25.24 -9.20 -10.13
CA TYR A 140 25.85 -8.69 -8.91
C TYR A 140 26.21 -7.20 -9.07
N ASP A 141 26.52 -6.53 -7.96
CA ASP A 141 26.89 -5.10 -7.92
C ASP A 141 25.73 -4.14 -8.30
N TRP A 142 24.57 -4.29 -7.64
CA TRP A 142 23.53 -3.25 -7.64
C TRP A 142 24.04 -2.05 -6.87
N ARG A 143 24.25 -0.93 -7.57
CA ARG A 143 24.71 0.31 -6.95
C ARG A 143 23.54 1.25 -6.80
N ASN A 144 23.37 1.79 -5.61
CA ASN A 144 22.46 2.92 -5.43
C ASN A 144 23.03 4.09 -6.25
N THR A 145 22.32 4.47 -7.30
CA THR A 145 22.67 5.57 -8.19
C THR A 145 22.00 6.87 -7.79
N ASP A 146 20.90 6.79 -7.04
CA ASP A 146 20.13 7.96 -6.62
C ASP A 146 19.33 7.65 -5.35
N HIS A 147 19.42 8.54 -4.37
CA HIS A 147 18.70 8.46 -3.11
C HIS A 147 18.05 9.80 -2.83
N GLN A 148 16.73 9.79 -2.69
CA GLN A 148 15.94 11.00 -2.48
C GLN A 148 14.97 10.78 -1.33
N GLU A 149 14.94 11.73 -0.39
CA GLU A 149 13.98 11.75 0.70
C GLU A 149 13.06 12.96 0.56
N PHE A 150 11.76 12.73 0.77
CA PHE A 150 10.74 13.76 0.67
C PHE A 150 9.84 13.75 1.89
N SER A 151 9.42 14.95 2.30
CA SER A 151 8.22 15.11 3.11
C SER A 151 7.06 15.53 2.20
N LYS A 152 5.97 14.75 2.19
CA LYS A 152 4.85 14.93 1.27
C LYS A 152 3.52 15.05 1.99
N LYS A 153 2.62 15.82 1.37
CA LYS A 153 1.20 15.92 1.76
C LYS A 153 0.33 14.85 1.10
N GLU A 154 0.86 14.18 0.09
CA GLU A 154 0.15 13.10 -0.59
C GLU A 154 1.11 11.97 -1.01
N ILE A 155 0.57 10.76 -1.07
CA ILE A 155 1.28 9.57 -1.55
C ILE A 155 0.41 8.77 -2.51
N LEU A 156 1.08 7.90 -3.26
CA LEU A 156 0.49 7.03 -4.26
C LEU A 156 0.71 5.57 -3.86
N ILE A 157 -0.37 4.87 -3.53
CA ILE A 157 -0.35 3.44 -3.19
C ILE A 157 -0.82 2.64 -4.43
N PRO A 158 0.04 1.80 -5.02
CA PRO A 158 -0.35 0.95 -6.14
C PRO A 158 -1.30 -0.17 -5.69
N PHE A 159 -2.23 -0.56 -6.55
CA PHE A 159 -3.11 -1.70 -6.31
C PHE A 159 -3.48 -2.42 -7.60
N LEU A 160 -3.84 -3.70 -7.49
CA LEU A 160 -4.25 -4.50 -8.64
C LEU A 160 -5.67 -4.11 -9.06
N ALA A 161 -5.78 -3.42 -10.18
CA ALA A 161 -7.04 -2.83 -10.68
C ALA A 161 -7.81 -3.75 -11.63
N SER A 162 -7.30 -4.96 -11.91
CA SER A 162 -8.07 -6.01 -12.59
C SER A 162 -9.23 -6.53 -11.73
N ASP A 163 -9.11 -6.49 -10.39
CA ASP A 163 -10.23 -6.60 -9.46
C ASP A 163 -10.79 -5.20 -9.16
N SER A 164 -11.98 -4.90 -9.67
CA SER A 164 -12.66 -3.62 -9.49
C SER A 164 -12.98 -3.30 -8.03
N THR A 165 -13.01 -4.31 -7.15
CA THR A 165 -13.30 -4.14 -5.72
C THR A 165 -12.06 -3.80 -4.89
N ASN A 166 -10.85 -3.97 -5.43
CA ASN A 166 -9.62 -3.78 -4.66
C ASN A 166 -9.44 -2.35 -4.17
N PHE A 167 -9.80 -1.34 -4.98
CA PHE A 167 -9.83 0.05 -4.54
C PHE A 167 -10.63 0.22 -3.25
N THR A 168 -11.90 -0.20 -3.28
CA THR A 168 -12.83 -0.06 -2.15
C THR A 168 -12.34 -0.82 -0.92
N LYS A 169 -11.79 -2.02 -1.12
CA LYS A 169 -11.23 -2.86 -0.05
C LYS A 169 -10.05 -2.18 0.65
N ILE A 170 -9.09 -1.67 -0.11
CA ILE A 170 -7.90 -0.99 0.44
C ILE A 170 -8.32 0.33 1.10
N LYS A 171 -9.18 1.12 0.45
CA LYS A 171 -9.73 2.36 1.01
C LYS A 171 -10.37 2.12 2.38
N LYS A 172 -11.30 1.15 2.48
CA LYS A 172 -11.97 0.83 3.75
C LYS A 172 -10.99 0.39 4.85
N ALA A 173 -9.96 -0.38 4.50
CA ALA A 173 -8.96 -0.81 5.46
C ALA A 173 -8.08 0.35 5.95
N LEU A 174 -7.72 1.30 5.07
CA LEU A 174 -7.02 2.53 5.47
C LEU A 174 -7.90 3.45 6.35
N GLU A 175 -9.19 3.60 6.02
CA GLU A 175 -10.15 4.36 6.83
C GLU A 175 -10.32 3.73 8.22
N HIS A 176 -10.49 2.41 8.27
CA HIS A 176 -10.60 1.67 9.53
C HIS A 176 -9.33 1.81 10.39
N LEU A 177 -8.13 1.69 9.79
CA LEU A 177 -6.87 1.88 10.50
C LEU A 177 -6.71 3.31 11.02
N ARG A 178 -7.10 4.33 10.22
CA ARG A 178 -7.13 5.73 10.67
C ARG A 178 -8.02 5.90 11.89
N ASP A 179 -9.22 5.33 11.87
CA ASP A 179 -10.20 5.50 12.94
C ASP A 179 -9.72 4.84 14.24
N LEU A 180 -9.12 3.64 14.15
CA LEU A 180 -8.44 2.98 15.28
C LEU A 180 -7.30 3.83 15.87
N CYS A 181 -6.47 4.45 15.02
CA CYS A 181 -5.35 5.28 15.48
C CYS A 181 -5.83 6.60 16.12
N LYS A 182 -6.97 7.15 15.68
CA LYS A 182 -7.55 8.35 16.28
C LYS A 182 -8.15 8.07 17.66
N ALA A 183 -8.82 6.94 17.82
CA ALA A 183 -9.43 6.55 19.09
C ALA A 183 -8.40 6.33 20.22
N GLU A 184 -7.17 5.92 19.90
CA GLU A 184 -6.10 5.78 20.90
C GLU A 184 -5.46 7.11 21.31
N ASP A 185 -5.42 8.07 20.40
CA ASP A 185 -4.87 9.41 20.63
C ASP A 185 -5.80 10.29 21.47
N ASP A 186 -7.11 10.02 21.44
CA ASP A 186 -8.12 10.65 22.28
C ASP A 186 -8.67 9.67 23.32
N PRO A 187 -8.01 9.51 24.48
CA PRO A 187 -8.48 8.60 25.53
C PRO A 187 -9.82 9.03 26.16
N PHE A 188 -10.38 10.17 25.72
CA PHE A 188 -11.65 10.72 26.18
C PHE A 188 -12.67 10.91 25.02
N GLY A 189 -12.39 10.41 23.82
CA GLY A 189 -13.22 10.61 22.63
C GLY A 189 -14.21 9.47 22.37
N GLU A 190 -15.50 9.82 22.40
CA GLU A 190 -16.68 9.01 21.99
C GLU A 190 -16.93 9.05 20.47
#